data_AF-T1KVS2-F1
#
_entry.id   AF-T1KVS2-F1
#
_cell.length_a   1.000
_cell.length_b   1.000
_cell.length_c   1.000
_cell.angle_alpha   90.00
_cell.angle_beta   90.00
_cell.angle_gamma   90.00
#
_symmetry.space_group_name_H-M   'P 1'
#
loop_
_entity.id
_entity.type
_entity.pdbx_description
1 polymer ?
#
loop_
_entity_poly.entity_id
_entity_poly.type
_entity_poly.pdbx_seq_one_letter_code
_entity_poly.pdbx_strand_id
1 'polypeptide(L)'
;MCYSTVDSHRFNSSAFVFSVPFDAGDKPGSTHVTGSRAIFLGKGKSIAPVAAVGLLFRHDKFAERFFNFSSLCKTEGCNVNCSTDAFDCFLVDNNGFVVVSKRSNETGKFYGEVDYPMFEVMVSQGIYKEIKCTITRPFVLRLFNVQDQDLFILIISKN
;
A
#
# COMPACT_ATOMS: atom_id res chain seq x y z
N MET A 1 -1.02 -8.91 10.60
CA MET A 1 -0.29 -7.75 10.06
C MET A 1 1.03 -7.68 10.81
N CYS A 2 2.19 -7.86 10.17
CA CYS A 2 3.50 -7.84 10.87
C CYS A 2 4.12 -6.42 10.89
N TYR A 3 3.45 -5.41 10.33
CA TYR A 3 3.88 -4.01 10.33
C TYR A 3 2.73 -3.11 10.79
N SER A 4 2.95 -2.36 11.87
CA SER A 4 1.93 -1.49 12.50
C SER A 4 2.29 -0.01 12.37
N THR A 5 1.33 0.87 12.63
CA THR A 5 1.58 2.32 12.72
C THR A 5 2.62 2.70 13.78
N VAL A 6 2.74 1.88 14.83
CA VAL A 6 3.75 2.02 15.88
C VAL A 6 5.14 1.70 15.32
N ASP A 7 5.27 0.67 14.48
CA ASP A 7 6.52 0.33 13.81
C ASP A 7 6.89 1.40 12.77
N SER A 8 5.93 1.86 11.98
CA SER A 8 6.12 2.93 10.99
C SER A 8 6.66 4.23 11.62
N HIS A 9 6.15 4.61 12.80
CA HIS A 9 6.63 5.80 13.50
C HIS A 9 8.12 5.78 13.83
N ARG A 10 8.71 4.59 14.03
CA ARG A 10 10.16 4.46 14.29
C ARG A 10 11.00 4.85 13.08
N PHE A 11 10.45 4.71 11.88
CA PHE A 11 11.12 5.08 10.63
C PHE A 11 10.78 6.51 10.21
N ASN A 12 9.51 6.90 10.34
CA ASN A 12 9.05 8.25 10.05
C ASN A 12 7.95 8.66 11.03
N SER A 13 8.29 9.55 11.96
CA SER A 13 7.36 9.99 13.00
C SER A 13 6.18 10.81 12.47
N SER A 14 6.28 11.32 11.23
CA SER A 14 5.27 12.15 10.55
C SER A 14 4.36 11.37 9.59
N ALA A 15 4.75 10.16 9.19
CA ALA A 15 4.05 9.37 8.19
C ALA A 15 2.71 8.81 8.70
N PHE A 16 1.78 8.65 7.76
CA PHE A 16 0.58 7.83 7.94
C PHE A 16 0.82 6.44 7.36
N VAL A 17 0.11 5.43 7.86
CA VAL A 17 0.02 4.10 7.25
C VAL A 17 -1.36 3.97 6.65
N PHE A 18 -1.42 3.68 5.36
CA PHE A 18 -2.67 3.49 4.66
C PHE A 18 -2.94 2.00 4.44
N SER A 19 -4.19 1.60 4.59
CA SER A 19 -4.63 0.23 4.34
C SER A 19 -6.09 0.18 3.95
N VAL A 20 -6.47 -0.93 3.31
CA VAL A 20 -7.87 -1.31 3.06
C VAL A 20 -8.15 -2.63 3.77
N PRO A 21 -9.42 -2.95 4.06
CA PRO A 21 -9.79 -4.29 4.55
C PRO A 21 -9.28 -5.38 3.59
N PHE A 22 -8.90 -6.53 4.15
CA PHE A 22 -8.56 -7.70 3.32
C PHE A 22 -9.74 -8.09 2.45
N ASP A 23 -9.46 -8.45 1.20
CA ASP A 23 -10.45 -8.86 0.20
C ASP A 23 -11.60 -7.86 0.06
N ALA A 24 -11.31 -6.55 0.21
CA ALA A 24 -12.30 -5.50 0.16
C ALA A 24 -13.06 -5.47 -1.18
N GLY A 25 -12.43 -5.90 -2.26
CA GLY A 25 -13.04 -6.05 -3.58
C GLY A 25 -14.13 -7.11 -3.67
N ASP A 26 -14.05 -8.14 -2.83
CA ASP A 26 -14.96 -9.30 -2.85
C ASP A 26 -16.10 -9.16 -1.83
N LYS A 27 -16.08 -8.09 -1.01
CA LYS A 27 -17.06 -7.85 0.05
C LYS A 27 -18.17 -6.90 -0.42
N PRO A 28 -19.44 -7.20 -0.13
CA PRO A 28 -20.53 -6.27 -0.40
C PRO A 28 -20.42 -5.06 0.56
N GLY A 29 -20.63 -3.85 0.02
CA GLY A 29 -20.70 -2.62 0.81
C GLY A 29 -19.67 -1.56 0.38
N SER A 30 -19.60 -0.48 1.15
CA SER A 30 -18.67 0.62 0.90
C SER A 30 -17.29 0.32 1.48
N THR A 31 -16.30 0.18 0.62
CA THR A 31 -14.88 0.06 1.01
C THR A 31 -14.32 1.41 1.44
N HIS A 32 -13.50 1.39 2.49
CA HIS A 32 -12.83 2.57 3.00
C HIS A 32 -11.31 2.33 3.04
N VAL A 33 -10.56 3.36 2.68
CA VAL A 33 -9.11 3.42 2.92
C VAL A 33 -8.90 4.04 4.29
N THR A 34 -8.17 3.36 5.16
CA THR A 34 -7.83 3.85 6.50
C THR A 34 -6.43 4.42 6.48
N GLY A 35 -6.28 5.73 6.70
CA GLY A 35 -4.99 6.36 6.98
C GLY A 35 -4.80 6.48 8.48
N SER A 36 -3.74 5.91 9.03
CA SER A 36 -3.56 5.79 10.47
C SER A 36 -2.17 6.20 10.93
N ARG A 37 -2.05 6.77 12.12
CA ARG A 37 -0.78 7.22 12.70
C ARG A 37 -0.76 7.01 14.19
N ALA A 38 0.38 6.56 14.71
CA ALA A 38 0.60 6.42 16.14
C ALA A 38 1.08 7.74 16.76
N ILE A 39 0.54 8.07 17.92
CA ILE A 39 0.94 9.19 18.77
C ILE A 39 1.83 8.65 19.87
N PHE A 40 3.02 9.23 19.97
CA PHE A 40 4.00 8.91 20.99
C PHE A 40 4.14 10.10 21.93
N LEU A 41 4.24 9.82 23.23
CA LEU A 41 4.52 10.80 24.26
C LEU A 41 5.75 10.38 25.04
N GLY A 42 6.51 11.37 25.50
CA GLY A 42 7.74 11.11 26.21
C GLY A 42 8.64 12.32 26.36
N LYS A 43 9.71 12.15 27.14
CA LYS A 43 10.76 13.15 27.34
C LYS A 43 12.13 12.48 27.27
N GLY A 44 13.05 13.07 26.50
CA GLY A 44 14.39 12.51 26.30
C GLY A 44 14.33 11.13 25.64
N LYS A 45 14.95 10.12 26.27
CA LYS A 45 15.00 8.74 25.75
C LYS A 45 13.77 7.89 26.10
N SER A 46 12.86 8.40 26.93
CA SER A 46 11.67 7.67 27.36
C SER A 46 10.47 8.13 26.54
N ILE A 47 10.28 7.54 25.37
CA ILE A 47 9.17 7.79 24.44
C ILE A 47 8.37 6.50 24.28
N ALA A 48 7.06 6.56 24.48
CA ALA A 48 6.16 5.41 24.39
C ALA A 48 4.92 5.74 23.53
N PRO A 49 4.37 4.75 22.79
CA PRO A 49 3.11 4.93 22.09
C PRO A 49 1.99 5.05 23.12
N VAL A 50 1.12 6.05 22.95
CA VAL A 50 0.00 6.29 23.88
C VAL A 50 -1.37 6.19 23.20
N ALA A 51 -1.41 6.41 21.89
CA ALA A 51 -2.64 6.36 21.11
C ALA A 51 -2.33 6.10 19.63
N ALA A 52 -3.35 5.73 18.88
CA ALA A 52 -3.34 5.79 17.42
C ALA A 52 -4.56 6.57 16.96
N VAL A 53 -4.37 7.42 15.96
CA VAL A 53 -5.44 8.16 15.29
C VAL A 53 -5.61 7.62 13.88
N GLY A 54 -6.84 7.64 13.39
CA GLY A 54 -7.20 7.13 12.08
C GLY A 54 -8.18 8.05 11.37
N LEU A 55 -8.04 8.13 10.05
CA LEU A 55 -8.95 8.78 9.12
C LEU A 55 -9.49 7.72 8.18
N LEU A 56 -10.79 7.77 7.90
CA LEU A 56 -11.42 6.91 6.90
C LEU A 56 -11.76 7.74 5.67
N PHE A 57 -11.23 7.31 4.53
CA PHE A 57 -11.55 7.85 3.22
C PHE A 57 -12.47 6.87 2.50
N ARG A 58 -13.49 7.38 1.82
CA ARG A 58 -14.26 6.53 0.91
C ARG A 58 -13.36 6.08 -0.24
N HIS A 59 -13.35 4.78 -0.52
CA HIS A 59 -12.45 4.20 -1.51
C HIS A 59 -12.71 4.73 -2.93
N ASP A 60 -13.98 4.90 -3.32
CA ASP A 60 -14.37 5.42 -4.63
C ASP A 60 -13.77 6.80 -4.91
N LYS A 61 -13.85 7.71 -3.94
CA LYS A 61 -13.28 9.06 -4.05
C LYS A 61 -11.76 9.09 -3.96
N PHE A 62 -11.19 8.18 -3.19
CA PHE A 62 -9.73 8.03 -3.13
C PHE A 62 -9.17 7.51 -4.45
N ALA A 63 -9.78 6.48 -5.04
CA ALA A 63 -9.40 5.91 -6.33
C ALA A 63 -9.57 6.91 -7.48
N GLU A 64 -10.70 7.64 -7.53
CA GLU A 64 -10.96 8.70 -8.51
C GLU A 64 -9.83 9.74 -8.51
N ARG A 65 -9.42 10.21 -7.32
CA ARG A 65 -8.32 11.16 -7.16
C ARG A 65 -6.98 10.59 -7.60
N PHE A 66 -6.72 9.33 -7.26
CA PHE A 66 -5.50 8.65 -7.67
C PHE A 66 -5.39 8.54 -9.20
N PHE A 67 -6.43 8.05 -9.88
CA PHE A 67 -6.39 7.91 -11.34
C PHE A 67 -6.24 9.24 -12.06
N ASN A 68 -6.92 10.29 -11.58
CA ASN A 68 -6.78 11.64 -12.11
C ASN A 68 -5.36 12.21 -11.90
N PHE A 69 -4.69 11.89 -10.80
CA PHE A 69 -3.30 12.34 -10.59
C PHE A 69 -2.31 11.52 -11.42
N SER A 70 -2.53 10.21 -11.55
CA SER A 70 -1.65 9.31 -12.29
C SER A 70 -1.62 9.55 -13.81
N SER A 71 -2.57 10.31 -14.36
CA SER A 71 -2.58 10.76 -15.76
C SER A 71 -1.78 12.06 -15.97
N LEU A 72 -1.33 12.72 -14.90
CA LEU A 72 -0.54 13.96 -14.96
C LEU A 72 0.95 13.64 -15.13
N CYS A 73 1.28 12.96 -16.21
CA CYS A 73 2.67 12.77 -16.55
C CYS A 73 3.25 14.10 -17.07
N LYS A 74 4.04 14.79 -16.22
CA LYS A 74 4.54 16.17 -16.48
C LYS A 74 5.79 16.23 -17.36
N THR A 75 6.33 15.08 -17.78
CA THR A 75 7.56 14.99 -18.56
C THR A 75 7.24 14.80 -20.03
N GLU A 76 7.89 15.56 -20.92
CA GLU A 76 7.77 15.37 -22.37
C GLU A 76 8.07 13.90 -22.75
N GLY A 77 7.18 13.28 -23.52
CA GLY A 77 7.30 11.88 -23.95
C GLY A 77 6.67 10.84 -23.02
N CYS A 78 6.10 11.23 -21.88
CA CYS A 78 5.36 10.29 -21.04
C CYS A 78 3.93 10.06 -21.56
N ASN A 79 3.67 8.87 -22.09
CA ASN A 79 2.35 8.42 -22.54
C ASN A 79 1.71 7.40 -21.58
N VAL A 80 1.99 7.52 -20.28
CA VAL A 80 1.34 6.68 -19.27
C VAL A 80 0.02 7.33 -18.90
N ASN A 81 -1.07 6.64 -19.20
CA ASN A 81 -2.39 7.05 -18.78
C ASN A 81 -3.12 5.87 -18.12
N CYS A 82 -3.16 5.89 -16.80
CA CYS A 82 -3.89 4.89 -16.01
C CYS A 82 -5.42 4.98 -16.15
N SER A 83 -5.93 6.01 -16.82
CA SER A 83 -7.37 6.15 -17.12
C SER A 83 -7.78 5.38 -18.39
N THR A 84 -6.83 4.93 -19.23
CA THR A 84 -7.12 4.16 -20.45
C THR A 84 -6.76 2.69 -20.27
N ASP A 85 -7.38 1.79 -21.03
CA ASP A 85 -7.16 0.33 -20.95
C ASP A 85 -5.82 -0.15 -21.50
N ALA A 86 -4.93 0.76 -21.90
CA ALA A 86 -3.59 0.43 -22.36
C ALA A 86 -2.67 -0.03 -21.22
N PHE A 87 -2.98 0.37 -19.98
CA PHE A 87 -2.17 0.07 -18.80
C PHE A 87 -3.03 -0.35 -17.61
N ASP A 88 -2.55 -1.33 -16.86
CA ASP A 88 -3.07 -1.68 -15.54
C ASP A 88 -2.24 -1.00 -14.47
N CYS A 89 -2.88 -0.09 -13.73
CA CYS A 89 -2.23 0.68 -12.69
C CYS A 89 -2.71 0.27 -11.31
N PHE A 90 -1.76 0.00 -10.43
CA PHE A 90 -2.00 -0.40 -9.05
C PHE A 90 -1.36 0.58 -8.10
N LEU A 91 -2.10 0.96 -7.06
CA LEU A 91 -1.54 1.57 -5.87
C LEU A 91 -1.39 0.48 -4.82
N VAL A 92 -0.16 0.15 -4.46
CA VAL A 92 0.15 -0.93 -3.52
C VAL A 92 0.75 -0.33 -2.25
N ASP A 93 0.28 -0.77 -1.08
CA ASP A 93 0.85 -0.33 0.20
C ASP A 93 2.26 -0.91 0.43
N ASN A 94 2.94 -0.40 1.43
CA ASN A 94 4.30 -0.85 1.78
C ASN A 94 4.38 -2.33 2.23
N ASN A 95 3.25 -3.02 2.40
CA ASN A 95 3.14 -4.43 2.78
C ASN A 95 2.78 -5.33 1.59
N GLY A 96 2.67 -4.77 0.38
CA GLY A 96 2.32 -5.50 -0.83
C GLY A 96 0.82 -5.73 -1.03
N PHE A 97 -0.07 -4.99 -0.35
CA PHE A 97 -1.51 -5.09 -0.54
C PHE A 97 -2.03 -4.02 -1.49
N VAL A 98 -2.91 -4.41 -2.40
CA VAL A 98 -3.51 -3.50 -3.39
C VAL A 98 -4.52 -2.59 -2.68
N VAL A 99 -4.27 -1.28 -2.70
CA VAL A 99 -5.15 -0.25 -2.16
C VAL A 99 -6.08 0.29 -3.24
N VAL A 100 -5.57 0.50 -4.45
CA VAL A 100 -6.36 0.92 -5.62
C VAL A 100 -5.98 0.07 -6.82
N SER A 101 -6.99 -0.43 -7.52
CA SER A 101 -6.91 -1.04 -8.84
C SER A 101 -8.11 -0.59 -9.67
N LYS A 102 -8.01 -0.71 -11.00
CA LYS A 102 -9.15 -0.59 -11.92
C LYS A 102 -10.21 -1.66 -11.65
N ARG A 103 -9.79 -2.89 -11.35
CA ARG A 103 -10.70 -3.98 -11.05
C ARG A 103 -10.95 -4.01 -9.55
N SER A 104 -12.22 -3.82 -9.16
CA SER A 104 -12.59 -3.72 -7.75
C SER A 104 -12.20 -4.97 -6.96
N ASN A 105 -12.35 -6.17 -7.56
CA ASN A 105 -12.06 -7.46 -6.96
C ASN A 105 -10.59 -7.69 -6.58
N GLU A 106 -9.66 -6.84 -7.02
CA GLU A 106 -8.24 -6.89 -6.64
C GLU A 106 -7.94 -6.07 -5.39
N THR A 107 -8.83 -5.14 -5.03
CA THR A 107 -8.64 -4.28 -3.86
C THR A 107 -8.60 -5.11 -2.58
N GLY A 108 -7.55 -4.92 -1.79
CA GLY A 108 -7.33 -5.64 -0.54
C GLY A 108 -6.68 -7.01 -0.68
N LYS A 109 -6.33 -7.44 -1.90
CA LYS A 109 -5.55 -8.65 -2.15
C LYS A 109 -4.05 -8.36 -2.05
N PHE A 110 -3.29 -9.39 -1.75
CA PHE A 110 -1.84 -9.33 -1.84
C PHE A 110 -1.44 -9.28 -3.32
N TYR A 111 -0.57 -8.35 -3.69
CA TYR A 111 -0.20 -8.15 -5.10
C TYR A 111 0.47 -9.40 -5.71
N GLY A 112 1.21 -10.16 -4.91
CA GLY A 112 1.76 -11.45 -5.36
C GLY A 112 0.71 -12.53 -5.68
N GLU A 113 -0.55 -12.38 -5.23
CA GLU A 113 -1.67 -13.24 -5.65
C GLU A 113 -2.32 -12.73 -6.94
N VAL A 114 -2.14 -11.45 -7.27
CA VAL A 114 -2.67 -10.79 -8.46
C VAL A 114 -1.71 -11.00 -9.65
N ASP A 115 -0.43 -10.70 -9.46
CA ASP A 115 0.62 -10.83 -10.47
C ASP A 115 1.95 -11.27 -9.81
N TYR A 116 2.11 -12.58 -9.63
CA TYR A 116 3.31 -13.15 -9.00
C TYR A 116 4.60 -12.86 -9.79
N PRO A 117 4.68 -13.05 -11.13
CA PRO A 117 5.90 -12.76 -11.88
C PRO A 117 6.38 -11.31 -11.72
N MET A 118 5.47 -10.33 -11.80
CA MET A 118 5.83 -8.94 -11.58
C MET A 118 6.30 -8.70 -10.14
N PHE A 119 5.64 -9.32 -9.18
CA PHE A 119 6.02 -9.22 -7.77
C PHE A 119 7.40 -9.82 -7.47
N GLU A 120 7.74 -10.96 -8.09
CA GLU A 120 9.07 -11.58 -7.98
C GLU A 120 10.17 -10.66 -8.52
N VAL A 121 9.90 -9.96 -9.63
CA VAL A 121 10.81 -8.93 -10.14
C VAL A 121 11.03 -7.83 -9.10
N MET A 122 9.99 -7.34 -8.46
CA MET A 122 10.11 -6.30 -7.41
C MET A 122 10.92 -6.79 -6.20
N VAL A 123 10.80 -8.07 -5.84
CA VAL A 123 11.66 -8.69 -4.82
C VAL A 123 13.12 -8.71 -5.29
N SER A 124 13.37 -9.19 -6.51
CA SER A 124 14.73 -9.32 -7.04
C SER A 124 15.44 -7.97 -7.23
N GLN A 125 14.67 -6.92 -7.55
CA GLN A 125 15.15 -5.54 -7.67
C GLN A 125 15.34 -4.85 -6.31
N GLY A 126 15.00 -5.51 -5.20
CA GLY A 126 15.14 -4.97 -3.85
C GLY A 126 14.09 -3.91 -3.49
N ILE A 127 13.05 -3.73 -4.32
CA ILE A 127 11.92 -2.86 -3.99
C ILE A 127 11.22 -3.41 -2.75
N TYR A 128 11.00 -4.73 -2.73
CA TYR A 128 10.46 -5.44 -1.59
C TYR A 128 11.44 -6.47 -1.04
N LYS A 129 11.44 -6.65 0.29
CA LYS A 129 12.23 -7.67 0.98
C LYS A 129 11.34 -8.75 1.57
N GLU A 130 11.65 -10.00 1.26
CA GLU A 130 11.00 -11.16 1.86
C GLU A 130 11.26 -11.27 3.35
N ILE A 131 10.17 -11.23 4.13
CA ILE A 131 10.18 -11.52 5.55
C ILE A 131 9.32 -12.75 5.81
N LYS A 132 9.98 -13.80 6.28
CA LYS A 132 9.34 -15.02 6.76
C LYS A 132 8.78 -14.77 8.16
N CYS A 133 7.51 -14.39 8.24
CA CYS A 133 6.79 -14.22 9.51
C CYS A 133 6.23 -15.60 9.93
N THR A 134 6.95 -16.34 10.78
CA THR A 134 6.46 -17.62 11.32
C THR A 134 5.44 -17.35 12.42
N ILE A 135 4.17 -17.27 12.05
CA ILE A 135 3.05 -17.33 12.99
C ILE A 135 2.62 -18.80 13.05
N THR A 136 2.01 -19.28 14.13
CA THR A 136 1.51 -20.67 14.34
C THR A 136 0.46 -21.15 13.32
N ARG A 137 0.28 -20.44 12.20
CA ARG A 137 -0.44 -20.86 10.99
C ARG A 137 0.49 -20.79 9.79
N PRO A 138 0.42 -21.76 8.86
CA PRO A 138 1.47 -21.96 7.89
C PRO A 138 1.54 -20.75 6.95
N PHE A 139 2.70 -20.08 6.99
CA PHE A 139 3.24 -19.19 5.97
C PHE A 139 2.34 -18.00 5.55
N VAL A 140 2.63 -16.83 6.13
CA VAL A 140 2.35 -15.55 5.46
C VAL A 140 3.70 -14.93 5.10
N LEU A 141 4.07 -15.01 3.83
CA LEU A 141 5.14 -14.20 3.25
C LEU A 141 4.66 -12.75 3.28
N ARG A 142 5.34 -11.87 4.02
CA ARG A 142 5.10 -10.42 3.93
C ARG A 142 6.38 -9.75 3.53
N LEU A 143 6.27 -8.80 2.62
CA LEU A 143 7.41 -8.04 2.19
C LEU A 143 7.41 -6.64 2.77
N PHE A 144 8.60 -6.11 3.00
CA PHE A 144 8.83 -4.71 3.40
C PHE A 144 9.47 -3.95 2.25
N ASN A 145 9.02 -2.74 1.96
CA ASN A 145 9.73 -1.86 1.03
C ASN A 145 11.10 -1.44 1.62
N VAL A 146 12.19 -1.58 0.85
CA VAL A 146 13.58 -1.29 1.27
C VAL A 146 14.10 0.05 0.75
N GLN A 147 13.47 0.65 -0.26
CA GLN A 147 13.99 1.83 -0.94
C GLN A 147 13.04 3.03 -0.83
N ASP A 148 13.48 4.04 -0.08
CA ASP A 148 12.83 5.32 0.18
C ASP A 148 11.39 5.26 0.74
N GLN A 149 11.06 6.24 1.58
CA GLN A 149 9.90 6.21 2.46
C GLN A 149 8.58 6.55 1.74
N ASP A 150 8.32 5.94 0.60
CA ASP A 150 7.06 6.10 -0.10
C ASP A 150 5.99 5.22 0.56
N LEU A 151 4.92 5.86 1.04
CA LEU A 151 3.77 5.19 1.66
C LEU A 151 3.04 4.26 0.69
N PHE A 152 3.25 4.43 -0.61
CA PHE A 152 2.64 3.64 -1.66
C PHE A 152 3.57 3.48 -2.86
N ILE A 153 3.49 2.31 -3.51
CA ILE A 153 4.15 2.02 -4.77
C ILE A 153 3.13 2.09 -5.89
N LEU A 154 3.41 2.91 -6.91
CA LEU A 154 2.67 2.92 -8.16
C LEU A 154 3.25 1.87 -9.10
N ILE A 155 2.47 0.85 -9.42
CA ILE A 155 2.84 -0.18 -10.39
C ILE A 155 2.07 0.09 -11.68
N ILE A 156 2.76 0.15 -12.80
CA ILE A 156 2.18 0.31 -14.13
C ILE A 156 2.57 -0.92 -14.94
N SER A 157 1.61 -1.78 -15.23
CA SER A 157 1.78 -2.92 -16.12
C SER A 157 1.13 -2.60 -17.47
N LYS A 158 1.79 -2.97 -18.57
CA LYS A 158 1.21 -2.87 -19.90
C LYS A 158 0.52 -4.19 -20.22
N ASN A 159 -0.73 -4.11 -20.66
CA ASN A 159 -1.51 -5.28 -21.08
C ASN A 159 -0.88 -5.94 -22.32
#